data_AF-A0A9E2I792-F1
#
_entry.id   AF-A0A9E2I792-F1
#
_cell.length_a   1.000
_cell.length_b   1.000
_cell.length_c   1.000
_cell.angle_alpha   90.00
_cell.angle_beta   90.00
_cell.angle_gamma   90.00
#
_symmetry.space_group_name_H-M   'P 1'
#
loop_
_entity.id
_entity.type
_entity.pdbx_description
1 polymer ?
#
loop_
_entity_poly.entity_id
_entity_poly.type
_entity_poly.pdbx_seq_one_letter_code
_entity_poly.pdbx_strand_id
1 'polypeptide(L)'
;MATNIYQSTGAWPGDHILELIPRAGVTNLRELGLNERQIEALRLMVNEGRKLSNREYREALGVTHVTAFRDLTRLVDLGLARAEGAGRGRKYAGVESRQM
;
A
#
# COMPACT_ATOMS: atom_id res chain seq x y z
N MET A 1 -29.01 20.51 22.34
CA MET A 1 -28.90 20.74 20.89
C MET A 1 -27.51 21.28 20.61
N ALA A 2 -26.65 20.49 19.97
CA ALA A 2 -25.41 20.95 19.36
C ALA A 2 -25.23 20.11 18.09
N THR A 3 -25.19 20.80 16.96
CA THR A 3 -25.40 20.27 15.63
C THR A 3 -24.19 19.46 15.17
N ASN A 4 -24.43 18.20 14.82
CA ASN A 4 -23.50 17.34 14.10
C ASN A 4 -23.29 17.89 12.68
N ILE A 5 -22.08 18.36 12.36
CA ILE A 5 -21.71 18.79 11.00
C ILE A 5 -20.32 18.28 10.62
N TYR A 6 -20.27 17.02 10.17
CA TYR A 6 -19.32 16.61 9.13
C TYR A 6 -20.02 15.60 8.23
N GLN A 7 -20.77 16.09 7.23
CA GLN A 7 -21.06 15.31 6.04
C GLN A 7 -20.26 15.87 4.86
N SER A 8 -19.52 14.94 4.24
CA SER A 8 -19.25 14.83 2.80
C SER A 8 -18.61 16.01 2.07
N THR A 9 -17.35 15.86 1.65
CA THR A 9 -17.00 15.78 0.22
C THR A 9 -15.52 15.46 0.02
N GLY A 10 -15.26 14.41 -0.76
CA GLY A 10 -13.93 14.01 -1.17
C GLY A 10 -13.81 12.50 -1.17
N ALA A 11 -14.59 11.83 -2.03
CA ALA A 11 -14.35 10.42 -2.35
C ALA A 11 -12.93 10.30 -2.91
N TRP A 12 -12.04 9.72 -2.12
CA TRP A 12 -10.69 9.39 -2.56
C TRP A 12 -10.79 8.12 -3.41
N PRO A 13 -10.02 7.96 -4.50
CA PRO A 13 -10.07 6.76 -5.35
C PRO A 13 -9.56 5.47 -4.67
N GLY A 14 -9.51 5.45 -3.33
CA GLY A 14 -9.00 4.34 -2.51
C GLY A 14 -10.06 3.70 -1.62
N ASP A 15 -11.34 4.10 -1.68
CA ASP A 15 -12.40 3.55 -0.82
C ASP A 15 -12.78 2.08 -1.14
N HIS A 16 -12.05 1.42 -2.04
CA HIS A 16 -12.20 0.00 -2.40
C HIS A 16 -11.10 -0.90 -1.82
N ILE A 17 -10.49 -0.54 -0.68
CA ILE A 17 -9.56 -1.45 0.03
C ILE A 17 -10.27 -2.77 0.46
N LEU A 18 -11.61 -2.76 0.48
CA LEU A 18 -12.45 -3.94 0.73
C LEU A 18 -12.42 -4.98 -0.40
N GLU A 19 -11.83 -4.70 -1.56
CA GLU A 19 -11.75 -5.67 -2.68
C GLU A 19 -10.49 -6.55 -2.67
N LEU A 20 -9.48 -6.24 -1.85
CA LEU A 20 -8.22 -7.00 -1.78
C LEU A 20 -8.27 -8.25 -0.87
N ILE A 21 -9.45 -8.62 -0.37
CA ILE A 21 -9.66 -9.86 0.40
C ILE A 21 -10.34 -10.88 -0.51
N PRO A 22 -9.76 -12.07 -0.77
CA PRO A 22 -10.43 -13.12 -1.53
C PRO A 22 -11.45 -13.82 -0.63
N ARG A 23 -12.57 -13.14 -0.36
CA ARG A 23 -13.87 -13.78 -0.17
C ARG A 23 -14.80 -13.16 -1.20
N ALA A 24 -14.67 -13.64 -2.45
CA ALA A 24 -15.37 -13.24 -3.66
C ALA A 24 -14.98 -11.87 -4.25
N GLY A 25 -14.02 -11.87 -5.18
CA GLY A 25 -13.72 -10.72 -6.05
C GLY A 25 -12.26 -10.68 -6.45
N VAL A 26 -11.95 -11.12 -7.67
CA VAL A 26 -10.58 -11.21 -8.19
C VAL A 26 -10.09 -9.81 -8.53
N THR A 27 -9.38 -9.12 -7.63
CA THR A 27 -8.64 -7.90 -8.02
C THR A 27 -7.40 -8.34 -8.80
N ASN A 28 -7.42 -8.20 -10.11
CA ASN A 28 -6.24 -8.45 -10.93
C ASN A 28 -5.24 -7.31 -10.69
N LEU A 29 -4.22 -7.55 -9.87
CA LEU A 29 -3.19 -6.56 -9.54
C LEU A 29 -2.51 -5.96 -10.79
N ARG A 30 -2.51 -6.69 -11.92
CA ARG A 30 -2.01 -6.18 -13.20
C ARG A 30 -2.96 -5.17 -13.85
N GLU A 31 -4.27 -5.27 -13.63
CA GLU A 31 -5.27 -4.30 -14.08
C GLU A 31 -5.20 -2.97 -13.32
N LEU A 32 -4.68 -2.98 -12.09
CA LEU A 32 -4.30 -1.77 -11.34
C LEU A 32 -3.02 -1.10 -11.88
N GLY A 33 -2.42 -1.65 -12.93
CA GLY A 33 -1.18 -1.16 -13.52
C GLY A 33 0.03 -1.38 -12.63
N LEU A 34 -0.01 -2.35 -11.70
CA LEU A 34 1.14 -2.70 -10.89
C LEU A 34 2.14 -3.52 -11.70
N ASN A 35 3.42 -3.19 -11.53
CA ASN A 35 4.50 -4.00 -12.08
C ASN A 35 4.86 -5.16 -11.15
N GLU A 36 5.66 -6.11 -11.65
CA GLU A 36 6.00 -7.35 -10.91
C GLU A 36 6.72 -7.08 -9.59
N ARG A 37 7.55 -6.03 -9.53
CA ARG A 37 8.27 -5.64 -8.31
C ARG A 37 7.33 -5.10 -7.24
N GLN A 38 6.30 -4.36 -7.65
CA GLN A 38 5.27 -3.84 -6.77
C GLN A 38 4.39 -4.97 -6.23
N ILE A 39 4.03 -5.94 -7.08
CA ILE A 39 3.28 -7.13 -6.68
C ILE A 39 4.08 -7.95 -5.66
N GLU A 40 5.36 -8.22 -5.92
CA GLU A 40 6.19 -8.98 -4.98
C GLU A 40 6.36 -8.23 -3.65
N ALA A 41 6.55 -6.91 -3.68
CA ALA A 41 6.62 -6.13 -2.46
C ALA A 41 5.32 -6.19 -1.63
N LEU A 42 4.16 -6.13 -2.29
CA LEU A 42 2.87 -6.31 -1.61
C LEU A 42 2.72 -7.71 -1.03
N ARG A 43 3.13 -8.76 -1.76
CA ARG A 43 3.14 -10.13 -1.24
C ARG A 43 3.99 -10.23 0.02
N LEU A 44 5.21 -9.69 0.03
CA LEU A 44 6.07 -9.67 1.22
C LEU A 44 5.42 -8.92 2.39
N MET A 45 4.75 -7.81 2.11
CA MET A 45 4.12 -6.99 3.13
C MET A 45 2.85 -7.59 3.72
N VAL A 46 1.96 -8.12 2.87
CA VAL A 46 0.63 -8.60 3.26
C VAL A 46 0.66 -10.06 3.67
N ASN A 47 1.32 -10.92 2.90
CA ASN A 47 1.30 -12.37 3.16
C ASN A 47 2.34 -12.77 4.20
N GLU A 48 3.49 -12.09 4.23
CA GLU A 48 4.59 -12.40 5.17
C GLU A 48 4.67 -11.39 6.33
N GLY A 49 3.80 -10.37 6.36
CA GLY A 49 3.76 -9.36 7.42
C GLY A 49 5.01 -8.47 7.50
N ARG A 50 5.83 -8.44 6.46
CA ARG A 50 7.12 -7.73 6.48
C ARG A 50 6.92 -6.22 6.35
N LYS A 51 7.72 -5.46 7.08
CA LYS A 51 7.86 -4.00 6.86
C LYS A 51 9.14 -3.75 6.08
N LEU A 52 9.03 -3.07 4.94
CA LEU A 52 10.18 -2.79 4.08
C LEU A 52 10.59 -1.33 4.19
N SER A 53 11.87 -1.08 4.38
CA SER A 53 12.52 0.20 4.06
C SER A 53 12.81 0.27 2.57
N ASN A 54 13.13 1.48 2.09
CA ASN A 54 13.69 1.64 0.75
C ASN A 54 14.95 0.77 0.54
N ARG A 55 15.81 0.65 1.56
CA ARG A 55 17.01 -0.19 1.50
C ARG A 55 16.67 -1.67 1.32
N GLU A 56 15.83 -2.23 2.19
CA GLU A 56 15.44 -3.65 2.11
C GLU A 56 14.72 -3.97 0.79
N TYR A 57 13.91 -3.04 0.27
CA TYR A 57 13.26 -3.18 -1.04
C TYR A 57 14.31 -3.33 -2.16
N ARG A 58 15.33 -2.47 -2.17
CA ARG A 58 16.40 -2.51 -3.18
C ARG A 58 17.22 -3.79 -3.10
N GLU A 59 17.55 -4.22 -1.89
CA GLU A 59 18.31 -5.44 -1.66
C GLU A 59 17.51 -6.68 -2.08
N ALA A 60 16.20 -6.70 -1.85
CA ALA A 60 15.34 -7.81 -2.24
C ALA A 60 15.06 -7.88 -3.76
N LEU A 61 14.92 -6.72 -4.42
CA LEU A 61 14.42 -6.65 -5.81
C LEU A 61 15.47 -6.13 -6.82
N GLY A 62 16.70 -5.88 -6.37
CA GLY A 62 17.82 -5.49 -7.23
C GLY A 62 17.65 -4.14 -7.92
N VAL A 63 16.96 -3.17 -7.29
CA VAL A 63 16.64 -1.87 -7.90
C VAL A 63 17.41 -0.69 -7.31
N THR A 64 17.40 0.42 -8.04
CA THR A 64 17.96 1.69 -7.56
C THR A 64 17.11 2.30 -6.43
N HIS A 65 17.72 3.23 -5.69
CA HIS A 65 17.01 4.01 -4.68
C HIS A 65 15.79 4.76 -5.22
N VAL A 66 15.93 5.39 -6.39
CA VAL A 66 14.86 6.16 -7.03
C VAL A 66 13.73 5.25 -7.47
N THR A 67 14.04 4.10 -8.06
CA THR A 67 13.04 3.09 -8.45
C THR A 67 12.28 2.58 -7.23
N ALA A 68 12.99 2.19 -6.17
CA ALA A 68 12.36 1.75 -4.92
C ALA A 68 11.47 2.84 -4.31
N PHE A 69 11.92 4.10 -4.34
CA PHE A 69 11.12 5.22 -3.84
C PHE A 69 9.83 5.40 -4.64
N ARG A 70 9.91 5.36 -5.98
CA ARG A 70 8.74 5.49 -6.87
C ARG A 70 7.77 4.32 -6.69
N ASP A 71 8.28 3.10 -6.65
CA ASP A 71 7.46 1.90 -6.49
C ASP A 71 6.74 1.92 -5.13
N LEU A 72 7.46 2.19 -4.03
CA LEU A 72 6.87 2.27 -2.69
C LEU A 72 5.90 3.46 -2.53
N THR A 73 6.20 4.61 -3.12
CA THR A 73 5.29 5.77 -3.09
C THR A 73 4.02 5.46 -3.85
N ARG A 74 4.11 4.85 -5.04
CA ARG A 74 2.95 4.46 -5.82
C ARG A 74 2.05 3.47 -5.07
N LEU A 75 2.65 2.51 -4.34
CA LEU A 75 1.88 1.60 -3.49
C LEU A 75 1.13 2.32 -2.37
N VAL A 76 1.72 3.38 -1.79
CA VAL A 76 1.04 4.23 -0.80
C VAL A 76 -0.05 5.09 -1.43
N ASP A 77 0.22 5.70 -2.59
CA ASP A 77 -0.75 6.54 -3.30
C ASP A 77 -1.99 5.74 -3.73
N LEU A 78 -1.81 4.47 -4.06
CA LEU A 78 -2.89 3.52 -4.38
C LEU A 78 -3.60 2.97 -3.13
N GLY A 79 -3.17 3.35 -1.92
CA GLY A 79 -3.74 2.84 -0.67
C GLY A 79 -3.42 1.37 -0.37
N LEU A 80 -2.46 0.76 -1.09
CA LEU A 80 -2.09 -0.66 -0.95
C LEU A 80 -0.98 -0.88 0.09
N ALA A 81 -0.30 0.20 0.49
CA ALA A 81 0.68 0.20 1.57
C ALA A 81 0.54 1.48 2.40
N ARG A 82 1.07 1.44 3.62
CA ARG A 82 1.19 2.60 4.50
C ARG A 82 2.66 2.87 4.81
N ALA A 83 3.03 4.14 4.83
CA ALA A 83 4.34 4.55 5.32
C ALA A 83 4.30 4.75 6.84
N GLU A 84 5.26 4.15 7.55
CA GLU A 84 5.44 4.25 8.98
C GLU A 84 6.78 4.90 9.29
N GLY A 85 6.77 5.90 10.18
CA GLY A 85 7.98 6.63 10.57
C GLY A 85 8.45 7.69 9.54
N ALA A 86 9.61 8.29 9.81
CA ALA A 86 10.14 9.42 9.05
C ALA A 86 11.64 9.30 8.79
N GLY A 87 12.12 10.02 7.76
CA GLY A 87 13.53 10.09 7.40
C GLY A 87 14.18 8.72 7.18
N ARG A 88 15.32 8.48 7.83
CA ARG A 88 16.11 7.24 7.71
C ARG A 88 15.40 6.01 8.32
N GLY A 89 14.42 6.23 9.19
CA GLY A 89 13.66 5.17 9.85
C GLY A 89 12.37 4.78 9.13
N ARG A 90 12.06 5.40 7.97
CA ARG A 90 10.80 5.15 7.26
C ARG A 90 10.72 3.70 6.76
N LYS A 91 9.62 3.04 7.11
CA LYS A 91 9.25 1.69 6.67
C LYS A 91 7.89 1.73 5.98
N TYR A 92 7.59 0.69 5.22
CA TYR A 92 6.34 0.52 4.50
C TYR A 92 5.74 -0.82 4.87
N ALA A 93 4.46 -0.82 5.24
CA ALA A 93 3.71 -2.01 5.61
C ALA A 93 2.48 -2.13 4.71
N GLY A 94 2.03 -3.35 4.45
CA GLY A 94 0.79 -3.60 3.73
C GLY A 94 -0.40 -3.14 4.57
N VAL A 95 -1.47 -2.69 3.93
CA VAL A 95 -2.73 -2.46 4.64
C VAL A 95 -3.39 -3.81 4.92
N GLU A 96 -3.35 -4.25 6.17
CA GLU A 96 -4.16 -5.39 6.62
C GLU A 96 -5.62 -4.96 6.73
N SER A 97 -6.53 -5.77 6.18
CA SER A 97 -7.97 -5.63 6.40
C SER A 97 -8.35 -6.10 7.80
N ARG A 98 -7.93 -5.37 8.83
CA ARG A 98 -8.40 -5.58 10.20
C ARG A 98 -9.24 -4.39 10.64
N GLN A 99 -10.53 -4.50 10.35
CA GLN A 99 -11.67 -3.90 11.06
C GLN A 99 -11.68 -2.37 11.18
N MET A 100 -12.47 -1.71 10.35
CA MET A 100 -13.26 -0.53 10.73
C MET A 100 -14.72 -0.81 10.42
#